data_AF-A0A7C5YB92-F1
#
_entry.id   AF-A0A7C5YB92-F1
#
_cell.length_a   1.000
_cell.length_b   1.000
_cell.length_c   1.000
_cell.angle_alpha   90.00
_cell.angle_beta   90.00
_cell.angle_gamma   90.00
#
_symmetry.space_group_name_H-M   'P 1'
#
loop_
_entity.id
_entity.type
_entity.pdbx_description
1 polymer ?
#
loop_
_entity_poly.entity_id
_entity_poly.type
_entity_poly.pdbx_seq_one_letter_code
_entity_poly.pdbx_strand_id
1 'polypeptide(L)'
;MNISAILRLLLKLLRSPSATKSFNKFIQEYPVEKLVERALKGRQTVFPLSELDEFGKALLGASIYLPGVPKHDTLDSILIAPPLFTPKRLKKMEELMREPLFSDVETEVVVGGFQSRIPVVISSMGSTPVYNKVSLEVSKAAAKAGVPIGIGENVATVWGYAKRVKQNQP
;
A
#
# COMPACT_ATOMS: atom_id res chain seq x y z
N MET A 1 -33.10 -15.39 -20.66
CA MET A 1 -31.87 -15.72 -21.44
C MET A 1 -31.93 -17.18 -21.85
N ASN A 2 -31.81 -17.47 -23.15
CA ASN A 2 -32.06 -18.79 -23.73
C ASN A 2 -30.84 -19.70 -23.52
N ILE A 3 -30.97 -20.76 -22.71
CA ILE A 3 -29.90 -21.71 -22.34
C ILE A 3 -29.20 -22.29 -23.57
N SER A 4 -29.93 -22.44 -24.68
CA SER A 4 -29.39 -22.93 -25.96
C SER A 4 -28.37 -21.98 -26.61
N ALA A 5 -28.48 -20.67 -26.37
CA ALA A 5 -27.56 -19.67 -26.93
C ALA A 5 -26.20 -19.70 -26.20
N ILE A 6 -26.23 -19.85 -24.87
CA ILE A 6 -25.02 -19.99 -24.04
C ILE A 6 -24.30 -21.29 -24.40
N LEU A 7 -25.03 -22.40 -24.56
CA LEU A 7 -24.46 -23.69 -24.93
C LEU A 7 -23.82 -23.66 -26.32
N ARG A 8 -24.47 -23.02 -27.31
CA ARG A 8 -23.92 -22.82 -28.66
C ARG A 8 -22.68 -21.93 -28.66
N LEU A 9 -22.65 -20.90 -27.81
CA LEU A 9 -21.49 -20.02 -27.66
C LEU A 9 -20.31 -20.77 -27.04
N LEU A 10 -20.55 -21.56 -25.99
CA LEU A 10 -19.55 -22.42 -25.35
C LEU A 10 -18.99 -23.46 -26.33
N LEU A 11 -19.85 -24.12 -27.10
CA LEU A 11 -19.45 -25.10 -28.11
C LEU A 11 -18.64 -24.47 -29.26
N LYS A 12 -18.94 -23.22 -29.64
CA LYS A 12 -18.12 -22.47 -30.63
C LYS A 12 -16.76 -22.08 -30.08
N LEU A 13 -16.68 -21.66 -28.81
CA LEU A 13 -15.43 -21.35 -28.11
C LEU A 13 -14.54 -22.60 -27.94
N LEU A 14 -15.14 -23.74 -27.59
CA LEU A 14 -14.46 -25.04 -27.46
C LEU A 14 -13.91 -25.58 -28.79
N ARG A 15 -14.50 -25.19 -29.93
CA ARG A 15 -14.11 -25.64 -31.28
C ARG A 15 -13.00 -24.80 -31.93
N SER A 16 -12.62 -23.66 -31.37
CA SER A 16 -11.51 -22.87 -31.90
C SER A 16 -10.21 -23.28 -31.20
N PRO A 17 -9.26 -23.96 -31.89
CA PRO A 17 -7.99 -24.36 -31.29
C PRO A 17 -7.11 -23.17 -30.90
N SER A 18 -7.33 -21.98 -31.49
CA SER A 18 -6.66 -20.75 -31.07
C SER A 18 -7.28 -20.16 -29.81
N ALA A 19 -8.61 -20.23 -29.65
CA ALA A 19 -9.30 -19.74 -28.45
C ALA A 19 -8.98 -20.60 -27.23
N THR A 20 -8.93 -21.92 -27.37
CA THR A 20 -8.50 -22.81 -26.28
C THR A 20 -7.02 -22.64 -25.92
N LYS A 21 -6.13 -22.41 -26.90
CA LYS A 21 -4.73 -22.04 -26.61
C LYS A 21 -4.62 -20.70 -25.89
N SER A 22 -5.36 -19.68 -26.34
CA SER A 22 -5.37 -18.36 -25.70
C SER A 22 -6.00 -18.39 -24.31
N PHE A 23 -7.04 -19.22 -24.10
CA PHE A 23 -7.69 -19.39 -22.81
C PHE A 23 -6.82 -20.18 -21.83
N ASN A 24 -6.12 -21.22 -22.29
CA ASN A 24 -5.13 -21.93 -21.49
C ASN A 24 -3.94 -21.04 -21.13
N LYS A 25 -3.46 -20.22 -22.08
CA LYS A 25 -2.43 -19.22 -21.82
C LYS A 25 -2.93 -18.16 -20.81
N PHE A 26 -4.17 -17.69 -20.96
CA PHE A 26 -4.80 -16.79 -20.01
C PHE A 26 -4.92 -17.42 -18.61
N ILE A 27 -5.37 -18.67 -18.47
CA ILE A 27 -5.43 -19.35 -17.17
C ILE A 27 -4.03 -19.56 -16.57
N GLN A 28 -3.00 -19.80 -17.38
CA GLN A 28 -1.63 -19.95 -16.90
C GLN A 28 -0.99 -18.63 -16.45
N GLU A 29 -1.26 -17.52 -17.16
CA GLU A 29 -0.67 -16.21 -16.87
C GLU A 29 -1.51 -15.40 -15.86
N TYR A 30 -2.82 -15.62 -15.85
CA TYR A 30 -3.78 -14.92 -15.00
C TYR A 30 -4.05 -15.75 -13.74
N PRO A 31 -3.91 -15.19 -12.53
CA PRO A 31 -3.99 -15.95 -11.29
C PRO A 31 -5.45 -16.24 -10.90
N VAL A 32 -6.18 -16.97 -11.76
CA VAL A 32 -7.61 -17.29 -11.61
C VAL A 32 -7.87 -17.97 -10.28
N GLU A 33 -7.03 -18.94 -9.91
CA GLU A 33 -7.17 -19.66 -8.63
C GLU A 33 -7.05 -18.72 -7.44
N LYS A 34 -6.06 -17.81 -7.43
CA LYS A 34 -5.91 -16.80 -6.36
C LYS A 34 -7.06 -15.80 -6.35
N LEU A 35 -7.61 -15.44 -7.51
CA LEU A 35 -8.75 -14.53 -7.61
C LEU A 35 -10.03 -15.19 -7.10
N VAL A 36 -10.28 -16.44 -7.47
CA VAL A 36 -11.41 -17.23 -6.97
C VAL A 36 -11.27 -17.45 -5.47
N GLU A 37 -10.07 -17.80 -5.00
CA GLU A 37 -9.78 -17.94 -3.58
C GLU A 37 -10.04 -16.64 -2.82
N ARG A 38 -9.56 -15.50 -3.34
CA ARG A 38 -9.82 -14.17 -2.78
C ARG A 38 -11.29 -13.80 -2.79
N ALA A 39 -12.02 -14.15 -3.85
CA ALA A 39 -13.46 -13.89 -3.95
C ALA A 39 -14.25 -14.74 -2.94
N LEU A 40 -13.88 -15.99 -2.73
CA LEU A 40 -14.58 -16.92 -1.83
C LEU A 40 -14.27 -16.67 -0.36
N LYS A 41 -12.98 -16.53 -0.01
CA LYS A 41 -12.52 -16.41 1.38
C LYS A 41 -12.35 -14.95 1.83
N GLY A 42 -12.43 -14.00 0.89
CA GLY A 42 -12.39 -12.57 1.17
C GLY A 42 -11.18 -12.18 2.02
N ARG A 43 -11.46 -11.48 3.13
CA ARG A 43 -10.47 -10.97 4.10
C ARG A 43 -9.43 -12.01 4.55
N GLN A 44 -9.82 -13.28 4.69
CA GLN A 44 -8.94 -14.35 5.21
C GLN A 44 -7.81 -14.76 4.25
N THR A 45 -7.91 -14.42 2.96
CA THR A 45 -6.82 -14.66 1.98
C THR A 45 -5.84 -13.51 1.87
N VAL A 46 -6.28 -12.31 2.25
CA VAL A 46 -5.44 -11.11 2.25
C VAL A 46 -4.69 -11.02 3.58
N PHE A 47 -5.36 -11.39 4.67
CA PHE A 47 -4.79 -11.47 5.99
C PHE A 47 -4.92 -12.92 6.46
N PRO A 48 -3.81 -13.65 6.69
CA PRO A 48 -3.86 -14.99 7.26
C PRO A 48 -4.30 -14.89 8.74
N LEU A 49 -5.61 -14.76 8.96
CA LEU A 49 -6.19 -14.53 10.28
C LEU A 49 -6.14 -15.77 11.18
N SER A 50 -5.82 -16.94 10.63
CA SER A 50 -5.85 -18.23 11.31
C SER A 50 -4.76 -18.44 12.37
N GLU A 51 -3.77 -17.54 12.45
CA GLU A 51 -2.66 -17.61 13.42
C GLU A 51 -2.69 -16.44 14.45
N LEU A 52 -3.82 -15.72 14.55
CA LEU A 52 -3.91 -14.40 15.22
C LEU A 52 -4.43 -14.41 16.66
N ASP A 53 -4.45 -15.54 17.35
CA ASP A 53 -4.95 -15.58 18.74
C ASP A 53 -4.09 -14.77 19.73
N GLU A 54 -2.95 -14.21 19.29
CA GLU A 54 -2.11 -13.32 20.09
C GLU A 54 -1.99 -11.90 19.51
N PHE A 55 -2.14 -10.92 20.40
CA PHE A 55 -2.05 -9.50 20.10
C PHE A 55 -0.71 -9.13 19.43
N GLY A 56 -0.79 -8.31 18.37
CA GLY A 56 0.38 -7.70 17.74
C GLY A 56 1.25 -8.65 16.89
N LYS A 57 0.75 -9.84 16.53
CA LYS A 57 1.39 -10.74 15.56
C LYS A 57 1.06 -10.41 14.09
N ALA A 58 0.05 -9.57 13.83
CA ALA A 58 -0.23 -9.03 12.51
C ALA A 58 -0.73 -7.58 12.55
N LEU A 59 -0.47 -6.85 11.47
CA LEU A 59 -1.05 -5.54 11.19
C LEU A 59 -2.24 -5.73 10.26
N LEU A 60 -3.44 -5.47 10.77
CA LEU A 60 -4.67 -5.55 9.99
C LEU A 60 -5.13 -4.15 9.63
N GLY A 61 -5.53 -3.96 8.38
CA GLY A 61 -6.21 -2.74 7.98
C GLY A 61 -7.59 -2.61 8.65
N ALA A 62 -8.09 -1.38 8.74
CA ALA A 62 -9.47 -1.12 9.11
C ALA A 62 -10.42 -1.79 8.09
N SER A 63 -11.63 -2.15 8.53
CA SER A 63 -12.66 -2.68 7.63
C SER A 63 -13.01 -1.61 6.59
N ILE A 64 -12.75 -1.92 5.31
CA ILE A 64 -13.07 -1.04 4.16
C ILE A 64 -14.57 -0.94 3.88
N TYR A 65 -15.35 -1.94 4.31
CA TYR A 65 -16.80 -1.92 4.24
C TYR A 65 -17.35 -1.33 5.54
N LEU A 66 -17.64 -0.04 5.52
CA LEU A 66 -18.35 0.60 6.61
C LEU A 66 -19.86 0.40 6.37
N PRO A 67 -20.62 -0.17 7.31
CA PRO A 67 -22.07 -0.14 7.24
C PRO A 67 -22.53 1.31 7.49
N GLY A 68 -22.60 2.11 6.43
CA GLY A 68 -23.00 3.52 6.47
C GLY A 68 -22.04 4.46 5.73
N VAL A 69 -22.41 5.73 5.64
CA VAL A 69 -21.56 6.77 5.06
C VAL A 69 -20.33 6.95 5.97
N PRO A 70 -19.10 6.85 5.44
CA PRO A 70 -17.91 7.00 6.25
C PRO A 70 -17.86 8.41 6.86
N LYS A 71 -17.31 8.51 8.09
CA LYS A 71 -17.14 9.82 8.76
C LYS A 71 -16.23 10.77 7.97
N HIS A 72 -15.31 10.21 7.18
CA HIS A 72 -14.35 10.94 6.35
C HIS A 72 -14.34 10.37 4.94
N ASP A 73 -14.07 11.23 3.97
CA ASP A 73 -13.80 10.80 2.60
C ASP A 73 -12.62 9.82 2.56
N THR A 74 -12.81 8.75 1.80
CA THR A 74 -11.77 7.76 1.51
C THR A 74 -11.03 8.18 0.25
N LEU A 75 -9.84 7.61 -0.01
CA LEU A 75 -9.13 7.90 -1.26
C LEU A 75 -9.98 7.60 -2.51
N ASP A 76 -10.90 6.63 -2.42
CA ASP A 76 -11.83 6.27 -3.50
C ASP A 76 -12.86 7.36 -3.84
N SER A 77 -13.10 8.32 -2.94
CA SER A 77 -13.99 9.47 -3.22
C SER A 77 -13.24 10.68 -3.80
N ILE A 78 -11.91 10.60 -3.95
CA ILE A 78 -11.09 11.69 -4.46
C ILE A 78 -10.76 11.45 -5.93
N LEU A 79 -11.21 12.35 -6.80
CA LEU A 79 -10.77 12.42 -8.20
C LEU A 79 -9.65 13.44 -8.36
N ILE A 80 -8.48 12.98 -8.78
CA ILE A 80 -7.36 13.87 -9.11
C ILE A 80 -7.50 14.29 -10.58
N ALA A 81 -7.89 15.54 -10.81
CA ALA A 81 -7.88 16.13 -12.14
C ALA A 81 -6.52 16.82 -12.38
N PRO A 82 -5.72 16.40 -13.38
CA PRO A 82 -4.50 17.11 -13.70
C PRO A 82 -4.86 18.52 -14.17
N PRO A 83 -4.14 19.56 -13.71
CA PRO A 83 -4.44 20.92 -14.12
C PRO A 83 -4.19 21.09 -15.62
N LEU A 84 -5.13 21.72 -16.34
CA LEU A 84 -4.98 22.06 -17.76
C LEU A 84 -3.75 22.96 -18.00
N PHE A 85 -3.48 23.86 -17.05
CA PHE A 85 -2.26 24.66 -16.98
C PHE A 85 -1.60 24.44 -15.63
N THR A 86 -0.42 23.82 -15.61
CA THR A 86 0.31 23.57 -14.35
C THR A 86 0.66 24.90 -13.69
N PRO A 87 0.15 25.21 -12.49
CA PRO A 87 0.50 26.43 -11.78
C PRO A 87 2.01 26.52 -11.60
N LYS A 88 2.58 27.73 -11.71
CA LYS A 88 4.03 27.99 -11.59
C LYS A 88 4.91 27.39 -12.70
N ARG A 89 4.35 26.81 -13.77
CA ARG A 89 5.14 26.29 -14.91
C ARG A 89 6.03 27.37 -15.51
N LEU A 90 5.47 28.55 -15.80
CA LEU A 90 6.21 29.67 -16.38
C LEU A 90 7.36 30.12 -15.47
N LYS A 91 7.11 30.23 -14.16
CA LYS A 91 8.16 30.52 -13.18
C LYS A 91 9.28 29.47 -13.22
N LYS A 92 8.95 28.17 -13.27
CA LYS A 92 9.96 27.11 -13.36
C LYS A 92 10.69 27.12 -14.71
N MET A 93 10.02 27.51 -15.81
CA MET A 93 10.66 27.70 -17.12
C MET A 93 11.70 28.82 -17.07
N GLU A 94 11.39 29.94 -16.42
CA GLU A 94 12.33 31.05 -16.21
C GLU A 94 13.55 30.61 -15.38
N GLU A 95 13.33 29.83 -14.31
CA GLU A 95 14.40 29.27 -13.48
C GLU A 95 15.33 28.31 -14.25
N LEU A 96 14.75 27.45 -15.10
CA LEU A 96 15.50 26.41 -15.82
C LEU A 96 16.04 26.86 -17.18
N MET A 97 15.54 27.98 -17.72
CA MET A 97 15.76 28.42 -19.11
C MET A 97 15.41 27.35 -20.17
N ARG A 98 14.46 26.45 -19.84
CA ARG A 98 13.92 25.40 -20.71
C ARG A 98 12.58 24.90 -20.19
N GLU A 99 11.93 24.05 -20.97
CA GLU A 99 10.71 23.38 -20.54
C GLU A 99 10.96 22.44 -19.34
N PRO A 100 10.15 22.53 -18.26
CA PRO A 100 10.22 21.59 -17.15
C PRO A 100 9.83 20.18 -17.58
N LEU A 101 10.62 19.22 -17.11
CA LEU A 101 10.42 17.79 -17.28
C LEU A 101 10.04 17.16 -15.94
N PHE A 102 9.57 15.91 -15.97
CA PHE A 102 9.25 15.17 -14.74
C PHE A 102 10.46 15.02 -13.80
N SER A 103 11.69 15.06 -14.33
CA SER A 103 12.92 15.04 -13.56
C SER A 103 13.18 16.31 -12.74
N ASP A 104 12.48 17.41 -13.05
CA ASP A 104 12.63 18.69 -12.36
C ASP A 104 11.64 18.85 -11.20
N VAL A 105 10.84 17.81 -10.91
CA VAL A 105 9.89 17.80 -9.81
C VAL A 105 10.65 17.57 -8.51
N GLU A 106 10.67 18.61 -7.67
CA GLU A 106 11.21 18.54 -6.31
C GLU A 106 10.14 17.98 -5.36
N THR A 107 10.46 16.87 -4.70
CA THR A 107 9.60 16.24 -3.69
C THR A 107 10.08 16.50 -2.26
N GLU A 108 11.18 17.22 -2.10
CA GLU A 108 11.75 17.54 -0.80
C GLU A 108 10.83 18.51 -0.05
N VAL A 109 10.56 18.19 1.21
CA VAL A 109 9.68 18.99 2.07
C VAL A 109 10.17 18.97 3.51
N VAL A 110 9.76 19.96 4.29
CA VAL A 110 9.98 19.97 5.73
C VAL A 110 8.75 19.38 6.42
N VAL A 111 8.96 18.34 7.23
CA VAL A 111 7.92 17.69 8.04
C VAL A 111 8.33 17.74 9.50
N GLY A 112 7.56 18.44 10.34
CA GLY A 112 7.83 18.52 11.78
C GLY A 112 9.21 19.09 12.13
N GLY A 113 9.78 19.94 11.26
CA GLY A 113 11.13 20.50 11.42
C GLY A 113 12.26 19.65 10.83
N PHE A 114 11.96 18.46 10.30
CA PHE A 114 12.94 17.59 9.64
C PHE A 114 12.87 17.75 8.12
N GLN A 115 14.03 17.73 7.47
CA GLN A 115 14.10 17.61 6.01
C GLN A 115 13.72 16.19 5.60
N SER A 116 12.76 16.07 4.67
CA SER A 116 12.32 14.81 4.08
C SER A 116 12.48 14.86 2.57
N ARG A 117 13.04 13.82 1.95
CA ARG A 117 13.24 13.76 0.50
C ARG A 117 11.96 13.59 -0.31
N ILE A 118 10.91 13.10 0.35
CA ILE A 118 9.58 12.89 -0.21
C ILE A 118 8.51 13.29 0.82
N PRO A 119 7.28 13.66 0.41
CA PRO A 119 6.24 14.16 1.30
C PRO A 119 5.49 13.04 2.04
N VAL A 120 6.24 12.10 2.61
CA VAL A 120 5.70 10.99 3.41
C VAL A 120 6.60 10.75 4.62
N VAL A 121 6.01 10.19 5.69
CA VAL A 121 6.72 9.76 6.88
C VAL A 121 6.31 8.33 7.23
N ILE A 122 7.17 7.62 7.94
CA ILE A 122 6.81 6.33 8.51
C ILE A 122 6.06 6.59 9.82
N SER A 123 4.79 6.18 9.87
CA SER A 123 3.97 6.32 11.06
C SER A 123 4.52 5.50 12.23
N SER A 124 4.16 5.90 13.45
CA SER A 124 4.41 5.10 14.64
C SER A 124 3.57 3.82 14.61
N MET A 125 4.25 2.68 14.54
CA MET A 125 3.62 1.35 14.52
C MET A 125 3.48 0.71 15.92
N GLY A 126 3.76 1.50 16.98
CA GLY A 126 3.70 1.04 18.36
C GLY A 126 4.75 -0.01 18.74
N SER A 127 4.55 -0.67 19.87
CA SER A 127 5.45 -1.70 20.44
C SER A 127 5.07 -3.13 20.05
N THR A 128 4.35 -3.32 18.94
CA THR A 128 3.88 -4.65 18.55
C THR A 128 5.02 -5.60 18.13
N PRO A 129 4.96 -6.89 18.47
CA PRO A 129 5.97 -7.87 18.05
C PRO A 129 6.19 -7.94 16.54
N VAL A 130 5.14 -7.80 15.74
CA VAL A 130 5.22 -7.83 14.27
C VAL A 130 6.10 -6.72 13.71
N TYR A 131 5.98 -5.49 14.25
CA TYR A 131 6.81 -4.38 13.80
C TYR A 131 8.20 -4.43 14.41
N ASN A 132 8.33 -4.82 15.68
CA ASN A 132 9.63 -4.85 16.37
C ASN A 132 10.65 -5.72 15.62
N LYS A 133 10.23 -6.88 15.10
CA LYS A 133 11.08 -7.80 14.31
C LYS A 133 11.74 -7.16 13.08
N VAL A 134 11.07 -6.17 12.48
CA VAL A 134 11.56 -5.50 11.25
C VAL A 134 11.99 -4.05 11.49
N SER A 135 11.83 -3.54 12.72
CA SER A 135 12.00 -2.13 13.05
C SER A 135 13.38 -1.57 12.68
N LEU A 136 14.45 -2.34 12.89
CA LEU A 136 15.82 -1.94 12.55
C LEU A 136 16.03 -1.81 11.04
N GLU A 137 15.51 -2.75 10.25
CA GLU A 137 15.62 -2.69 8.79
C GLU A 137 14.77 -1.56 8.21
N VAL A 138 13.57 -1.35 8.75
CA VAL A 138 12.75 -0.18 8.41
C VAL A 138 13.49 1.12 8.73
N SER A 139 14.17 1.18 9.88
CA SER A 139 14.93 2.37 10.32
C SER A 139 16.10 2.67 9.38
N LYS A 140 16.86 1.64 8.98
CA LYS A 140 17.94 1.78 7.99
C LYS A 140 17.39 2.21 6.62
N ALA A 141 16.28 1.61 6.17
CA ALA A 141 15.66 1.93 4.90
C ALA A 141 15.16 3.38 4.88
N ALA A 142 14.54 3.84 5.96
CA ALA A 142 14.08 5.21 6.11
C ALA A 142 15.22 6.22 6.08
N ALA A 143 16.31 5.94 6.81
CA ALA A 143 17.52 6.76 6.78
C ALA A 143 18.10 6.85 5.36
N LYS A 144 18.17 5.72 4.64
CA LYS A 144 18.64 5.68 3.25
C LYS A 144 17.72 6.45 2.30
N ALA A 145 16.40 6.34 2.50
CA ALA A 145 15.40 7.06 1.71
C ALA A 145 15.31 8.55 2.08
N GLY A 146 15.87 8.97 3.22
CA GLY A 146 15.79 10.34 3.71
C GLY A 146 14.38 10.71 4.16
N VAL A 147 13.67 9.79 4.82
CA VAL A 147 12.31 10.02 5.36
C VAL A 147 12.29 9.90 6.89
N PRO A 148 11.63 10.84 7.59
CA PRO A 148 11.43 10.76 9.03
C PRO A 148 10.60 9.53 9.46
N ILE A 149 10.87 9.05 10.68
CA ILE A 149 10.13 7.96 11.32
C ILE A 149 9.53 8.45 12.64
N GLY A 150 8.24 8.19 12.83
CA GLY A 150 7.59 8.30 14.13
C GLY A 150 7.90 7.09 15.00
N ILE A 151 8.43 7.32 16.20
CA ILE A 151 8.63 6.28 17.21
C ILE A 151 7.51 6.38 18.23
N GLY A 152 6.80 5.27 18.45
CA GLY A 152 5.70 5.23 19.41
C GLY A 152 6.18 5.37 20.84
N GLU A 153 5.43 6.10 21.67
CA GLU A 153 5.76 6.34 23.07
C GLU A 153 6.01 5.05 23.86
N ASN A 154 5.28 3.98 23.53
CA ASN A 154 5.30 2.72 24.26
C ASN A 154 6.46 1.78 23.87
N VAL A 155 7.25 2.12 22.85
CA VAL A 155 8.34 1.25 22.38
C VAL A 155 9.38 1.06 23.49
N ALA A 156 9.82 2.14 24.13
CA ALA A 156 10.82 2.09 25.19
C ALA A 156 10.31 1.33 26.43
N THR A 157 9.04 1.51 26.80
CA THR A 157 8.45 0.83 27.97
C THR A 157 8.36 -0.68 27.78
N VAL A 158 8.04 -1.14 26.56
CA VAL A 158 7.83 -2.58 26.28
C VAL A 158 9.13 -3.30 25.93
N TRP A 159 9.99 -2.69 25.12
CA TRP A 159 11.19 -3.33 24.62
C TRP A 159 12.48 -2.90 25.34
N GLY A 160 12.38 -1.89 26.20
CA GLY A 160 13.52 -1.32 26.91
C GLY A 160 14.52 -0.63 25.98
N TYR A 161 15.66 -0.27 26.55
CA TYR A 161 16.79 0.27 25.82
C TYR A 161 17.87 -0.81 25.62
N ALA A 162 18.67 -0.68 24.56
CA ALA A 162 19.83 -1.57 24.34
C ALA A 162 20.82 -1.57 25.53
N LYS A 163 20.84 -0.47 26.30
CA LYS A 163 21.59 -0.36 27.56
C LYS A 163 20.76 0.45 28.55
N ARG A 164 20.55 -0.09 29.75
CA ARG A 164 20.05 0.71 30.89
C ARG A 164 21.20 1.52 31.47
N VAL A 165 21.04 2.83 31.51
CA VAL A 165 22.00 3.77 32.10
C VAL A 165 21.56 4.18 33.50
N LYS A 166 20.26 4.09 33.80
CA LYS A 166 19.70 4.32 35.14
C LYS A 166 18.84 3.14 35.57
N GLN A 167 18.76 2.90 36.88
CA GLN A 167 18.03 1.76 37.45
C GLN A 167 16.51 1.85 37.22
N ASN A 168 16.00 3.07 37.05
CA ASN A 168 14.61 3.40 36.75
C ASN A 168 14.29 3.57 35.25
N GLN A 169 15.22 3.20 34.35
CA GLN A 169 14.91 3.04 32.93
C GLN A 169 14.35 1.62 32.68
N PRO A 170 13.30 1.48 31.84
CA PRO A 170 12.82 0.17 31.38
C PRO A 170 13.87 -0.59 30.57
#